data_AF-A0A9D8UWC0-F1
#
_entry.id   AF-A0A9D8UWC0-F1
#
_cell.length_a   1.000
_cell.length_b   1.000
_cell.length_c   1.000
_cell.angle_alpha   90.00
_cell.angle_beta   90.00
_cell.angle_gamma   90.00
#
_symmetry.space_group_name_H-M   'P 1'
#
loop_
_entity.id
_entity.type
_entity.pdbx_description
1 polymer ?
#
loop_
_entity_poly.entity_id
_entity_poly.type
_entity_poly.pdbx_seq_one_letter_code
_entity_poly.pdbx_strand_id
1 'polypeptide(L)'
;MQGLFGGRSWLSEPALKEPMFEAFRMMRGVHEALLLLQTARGLALSEEEAARCTELERTLVPENGWTLAGLIEFESGPAVGEVHAFLRGLQYKAQNWAKSA
;
A
#
# COMPACT_ATOMS: atom_id res chain seq x y z
N MET A 1 13.81 5.11 4.39
CA MET A 1 13.87 4.00 5.37
C MET A 1 14.58 4.39 6.68
N GLN A 2 15.76 5.03 6.66
CA GLN A 2 16.44 5.49 7.89
C GLN A 2 15.63 6.52 8.72
N GLY A 3 14.71 7.26 8.10
CA GLY A 3 13.82 8.21 8.79
C GLY A 3 12.86 7.56 9.79
N LEU A 4 12.41 6.32 9.58
CA LEU A 4 11.46 5.64 10.47
C LEU A 4 12.04 5.34 11.86
N PHE A 5 13.36 5.13 11.93
CA PHE A 5 14.08 4.84 13.18
C PHE A 5 15.03 5.98 13.57
N GLY A 6 14.82 7.19 13.04
CA GLY A 6 15.60 8.37 13.40
C GLY A 6 17.10 8.25 13.13
N GLY A 7 17.49 7.52 12.08
CA GLY A 7 18.90 7.28 11.72
C GLY A 7 19.57 6.13 12.47
N ARG A 8 18.87 5.46 13.40
CA ARG A 8 19.41 4.27 14.08
C ARG A 8 19.54 3.09 13.12
N SER A 9 20.57 2.27 13.34
CA SER A 9 20.91 1.13 12.51
C SER A 9 21.03 -0.13 13.36
N TRP A 10 20.46 -1.23 12.87
CA TRP A 10 20.57 -2.53 13.52
C TRP A 10 22.01 -3.07 13.54
N LEU A 11 22.90 -2.57 12.68
CA LEU A 11 24.32 -2.92 12.70
C LEU A 11 25.00 -2.44 13.99
N SER A 12 24.58 -1.28 14.49
CA SER A 12 25.07 -0.69 15.74
C SER A 12 24.25 -1.13 16.95
N GLU A 13 22.96 -1.41 16.73
CA GLU A 13 21.99 -1.79 17.76
C GLU A 13 21.23 -3.05 17.34
N PRO A 14 21.78 -4.26 17.58
CA PRO A 14 21.20 -5.52 17.09
C PRO A 14 19.73 -5.75 17.48
N ALA A 15 19.28 -5.20 18.62
CA ALA A 15 17.89 -5.26 19.07
C ALA A 15 16.90 -4.57 18.12
N LEU A 16 17.37 -3.69 17.23
CA LEU A 16 16.51 -3.04 16.21
C LEU A 16 16.25 -3.92 14.99
N LYS A 17 16.94 -5.07 14.87
CA LYS A 17 16.82 -5.92 13.69
C LYS A 17 15.37 -6.34 13.43
N GLU A 18 14.73 -6.98 14.39
CA GLU A 18 13.33 -7.44 14.27
C GLU A 18 12.34 -6.29 13.99
N PRO A 19 12.32 -5.19 14.77
CA PRO A 19 11.44 -4.05 14.48
C PRO A 19 11.65 -3.46 13.09
N MET A 20 12.91 -3.36 12.62
CA MET A 20 13.20 -2.86 11.29
C MET A 20 12.68 -3.82 10.22
N PHE A 21 12.90 -5.13 10.35
CA PHE A 21 12.38 -6.12 9.41
C PHE A 21 10.85 -6.11 9.33
N GLU A 22 10.15 -5.98 10.45
CA GLU A 22 8.70 -5.84 10.46
C GLU A 22 8.25 -4.55 9.77
N ALA A 23 8.91 -3.42 10.02
CA ALA A 23 8.64 -2.16 9.31
C ALA A 23 8.84 -2.29 7.79
N PHE A 24 9.87 -3.01 7.34
CA PHE A 24 10.07 -3.32 5.92
C PHE A 24 8.94 -4.18 5.36
N ARG A 25 8.51 -5.22 6.09
CA ARG A 25 7.42 -6.11 5.68
C ARG A 25 6.11 -5.34 5.52
N MET A 26 5.76 -4.50 6.50
CA MET A 26 4.59 -3.61 6.43
C MET A 26 4.69 -2.64 5.23
N MET A 27 5.84 -1.99 5.06
CA MET A 27 6.03 -1.06 3.96
C MET A 27 5.94 -1.72 2.59
N ARG A 28 6.44 -2.95 2.47
CA ARG A 28 6.28 -3.72 1.24
C ARG A 28 4.81 -3.93 0.90
N GLY A 29 3.96 -4.27 1.87
CA GLY A 29 2.52 -4.41 1.66
C GLY A 29 1.86 -3.11 1.15
N VAL A 30 2.23 -1.96 1.70
CA VAL A 30 1.75 -0.64 1.21
C VAL A 30 2.17 -0.41 -0.24
N HIS A 31 3.43 -0.68 -0.60
CA HIS A 31 3.91 -0.50 -1.99
C HIS A 31 3.23 -1.47 -2.96
N GLU A 32 3.00 -2.72 -2.55
CA GLU A 32 2.26 -3.69 -3.36
C GLU A 32 0.81 -3.23 -3.61
N ALA A 33 0.13 -2.73 -2.58
CA ALA A 33 -1.21 -2.15 -2.71
C ALA A 33 -1.23 -0.94 -3.67
N LEU A 34 -0.27 -0.02 -3.54
CA LEU A 34 -0.13 1.12 -4.44
C LEU A 34 0.11 0.69 -5.89
N LEU A 35 0.99 -0.29 -6.11
CA LEU A 35 1.29 -0.80 -7.44
C LEU A 35 0.05 -1.41 -8.10
N LEU A 36 -0.77 -2.15 -7.34
CA LEU A 36 -2.01 -2.73 -7.85
C LEU A 36 -3.04 -1.66 -8.22
N LEU A 37 -3.21 -0.61 -7.40
CA LEU A 37 -4.11 0.50 -7.70
C LEU A 37 -3.66 1.28 -8.96
N GLN A 38 -2.37 1.57 -9.06
CA GLN A 38 -1.80 2.22 -10.25
C GLN A 38 -1.97 1.35 -11.51
N THR A 39 -1.80 0.03 -11.38
CA THR A 39 -2.04 -0.90 -12.49
C THR A 39 -3.52 -0.92 -12.87
N ALA A 40 -4.42 -0.88 -11.90
CA ALA A 40 -5.87 -0.85 -12.14
C ALA A 40 -6.31 0.43 -12.89
N ARG A 41 -5.58 1.54 -12.79
CA ARG A 41 -5.83 2.74 -13.62
C ARG A 41 -5.68 2.51 -15.13
N GLY A 42 -4.97 1.45 -15.54
CA GLY A 42 -4.91 1.03 -16.93
C GLY A 42 -6.19 0.37 -17.45
N LEU A 43 -7.14 0.03 -16.58
CA LEU A 43 -8.44 -0.52 -16.96
C LEU A 43 -9.38 0.60 -17.41
N ALA A 44 -10.44 0.23 -18.14
CA ALA A 44 -11.55 1.12 -18.45
C ALA A 44 -12.42 1.38 -17.19
N LEU A 45 -11.89 2.22 -16.30
CA LEU A 45 -12.55 2.65 -15.07
C LEU A 45 -13.65 3.69 -15.37
N SER A 46 -14.75 3.62 -14.63
CA SER A 46 -15.70 4.73 -14.53
C SER A 46 -15.09 5.90 -13.73
N GLU A 47 -15.73 7.07 -13.79
CA GLU A 47 -15.30 8.22 -12.99
C GLU A 47 -15.32 7.93 -11.49
N GLU A 48 -16.35 7.21 -11.01
CA GLU A 48 -16.48 6.79 -9.61
C GLU A 48 -15.36 5.83 -9.20
N GLU A 49 -15.02 4.85 -10.05
CA GLU A 49 -13.93 3.91 -9.80
C GLU A 49 -12.57 4.63 -9.78
N ALA A 50 -12.34 5.58 -10.69
CA ALA A 50 -11.12 6.39 -10.73
C ALA A 50 -10.99 7.33 -9.52
N ALA A 51 -12.11 7.92 -9.07
CA ALA A 51 -12.15 8.71 -7.84
C ALA A 51 -11.81 7.84 -6.62
N ARG A 52 -12.39 6.63 -6.53
CA ARG A 52 -12.09 5.69 -5.43
C ARG A 52 -10.64 5.21 -5.45
N CYS A 53 -10.04 4.96 -6.63
CA CYS A 53 -8.59 4.70 -6.74
C CYS A 53 -7.78 5.83 -6.10
N THR A 54 -8.11 7.08 -6.45
CA THR A 54 -7.39 8.26 -5.95
C THR A 54 -7.52 8.41 -4.44
N GLU A 55 -8.71 8.16 -3.89
CA GLU A 55 -8.94 8.18 -2.44
C GLU A 55 -8.11 7.12 -1.72
N LEU A 56 -8.13 5.87 -2.21
CA LEU A 56 -7.35 4.78 -1.63
C LEU A 56 -5.83 5.02 -1.73
N GLU A 57 -5.35 5.57 -2.84
CA GLU A 57 -3.94 5.97 -3.00
C GLU A 57 -3.51 7.02 -1.97
N ARG A 58 -4.38 8.02 -1.68
CA ARG A 58 -4.09 9.04 -0.66
C ARG A 58 -3.97 8.44 0.74
N THR A 59 -4.76 7.42 1.05
CA THR A 59 -4.64 6.68 2.34
C THR A 59 -3.32 5.92 2.45
N LEU A 60 -2.74 5.49 1.32
CA LEU A 60 -1.48 4.74 1.27
C LEU A 60 -0.23 5.64 1.25
N VAL A 61 -0.40 6.94 0.95
CA VAL A 61 0.68 7.94 0.87
C VAL A 61 0.36 9.12 1.80
N PRO A 62 0.58 8.97 3.12
CA PRO A 62 0.39 10.08 4.06
C PRO A 62 1.32 11.25 3.72
N GLU A 63 0.82 12.49 3.83
CA GLU A 63 1.53 13.71 3.41
C GLU A 63 2.90 13.88 4.10
N ASN A 64 2.99 13.48 5.37
CA ASN A 64 4.23 13.57 6.16
C ASN A 64 5.08 12.28 6.10
N GLY A 65 4.72 11.34 5.23
CA GLY A 65 5.33 10.02 5.17
C GLY A 65 4.91 9.09 6.32
N TRP A 66 5.46 7.89 6.31
CA TRP A 66 5.13 6.84 7.27
C TRP A 66 5.91 6.98 8.57
N THR A 67 5.20 6.89 9.69
CA THR A 67 5.77 6.62 11.02
C THR A 67 5.58 5.13 11.35
N LEU A 68 6.34 4.60 12.32
CA LEU A 68 6.18 3.21 12.75
C LEU A 68 4.77 2.95 13.33
N ALA A 69 4.28 3.87 14.15
CA ALA A 69 2.92 3.80 14.68
C ALA A 69 1.87 3.81 13.56
N GLY A 70 2.02 4.71 12.58
CA GLY A 70 1.12 4.77 11.43
C GLY A 70 1.14 3.51 10.59
N LEU A 71 2.31 2.87 10.38
CA LEU A 71 2.39 1.58 9.68
C LEU A 71 1.67 0.46 10.42
N ILE A 72 1.81 0.40 11.75
CA ILE A 72 1.14 -0.61 12.58
C ILE A 72 -0.39 -0.41 12.55
N GLU A 73 -0.83 0.84 12.68
CA GLU A 73 -2.26 1.20 12.55
C GLU A 73 -2.79 0.88 11.15
N PHE A 74 -2.02 1.14 10.11
CA PHE A 74 -2.39 0.81 8.74
C PHE A 74 -2.52 -0.69 8.52
N GLU A 75 -1.55 -1.49 8.99
CA GLU A 75 -1.56 -2.95 8.84
C GLU A 75 -2.70 -3.60 9.62
N SER A 76 -2.99 -3.12 10.84
CA SER A 76 -4.08 -3.64 11.68
C SER A 76 -5.45 -3.04 11.36
N GLY A 77 -5.49 -1.96 10.57
CA GLY A 77 -6.70 -1.23 10.22
C GLY A 77 -7.45 -1.80 9.00
N PRO A 78 -8.60 -1.20 8.65
CA PRO A 78 -9.43 -1.67 7.55
C PRO A 78 -8.86 -1.34 6.17
N ALA A 79 -7.92 -0.40 6.07
CA ALA A 79 -7.45 0.18 4.82
C ALA A 79 -6.91 -0.88 3.83
N VAL A 80 -6.12 -1.85 4.30
CA VAL A 80 -5.62 -2.96 3.46
C VAL A 80 -6.79 -3.80 2.92
N GLY A 81 -7.76 -4.11 3.79
CA GLY A 81 -8.96 -4.85 3.41
C GLY A 81 -9.81 -4.11 2.39
N GLU A 82 -9.95 -2.79 2.54
CA GLU A 82 -10.68 -1.93 1.62
C GLU A 82 -10.04 -1.89 0.23
N VAL A 83 -8.71 -1.76 0.16
CA VAL A 83 -7.98 -1.81 -1.11
C VAL A 83 -8.20 -3.16 -1.79
N HIS A 84 -8.05 -4.26 -1.07
CA HIS A 84 -8.26 -5.60 -1.63
C HIS A 84 -9.71 -5.83 -2.07
N ALA A 85 -10.69 -5.37 -1.29
CA ALA A 85 -12.11 -5.47 -1.65
C ALA A 85 -12.42 -4.69 -2.93
N PHE A 86 -11.91 -3.48 -3.04
CA PHE A 86 -12.07 -2.64 -4.23
C PHE A 86 -11.41 -3.28 -5.47
N LEU A 87 -10.16 -3.73 -5.37
CA LEU A 87 -9.47 -4.41 -6.47
C LEU A 87 -10.18 -5.70 -6.91
N ARG A 88 -10.77 -6.46 -5.98
CA ARG A 88 -11.61 -7.61 -6.31
C ARG A 88 -12.85 -7.20 -7.11
N GLY A 89 -13.47 -6.07 -6.78
CA GLY A 89 -14.57 -5.50 -7.55
C GLY A 89 -14.22 -5.18 -9.01
N LEU A 90 -12.94 -4.89 -9.30
CA LEU A 90 -12.45 -4.60 -10.65
C LEU A 90 -12.03 -5.85 -11.46
N GLN A 91 -12.01 -7.04 -10.86
CA GLN A 91 -11.49 -8.26 -11.50
C GLN A 91 -12.17 -8.60 -12.83
N TYR A 92 -13.47 -8.35 -12.95
CA TYR A 92 -14.21 -8.63 -14.19
C TYR A 92 -13.67 -7.80 -15.37
N LYS A 93 -13.24 -6.56 -15.12
CA LYS A 93 -12.64 -5.70 -16.14
C LYS A 93 -11.25 -6.19 -16.54
N ALA A 94 -10.45 -6.59 -15.56
CA ALA A 94 -9.11 -7.14 -15.83
C ALA A 94 -9.18 -8.41 -16.68
N GLN A 95 -10.15 -9.28 -16.43
CA GLN A 95 -10.38 -10.50 -17.24
C GLN A 95 -10.82 -10.17 -18.67
N ASN A 96 -11.63 -9.13 -18.86
CA ASN A 96 -12.06 -8.70 -20.19
C ASN A 96 -10.94 -8.01 -20.97
N TRP A 97 -10.09 -7.25 -20.27
CA TRP A 97 -8.90 -6.62 -20.84
C TRP A 97 -7.89 -7.67 -21.32
N ALA A 98 -7.61 -8.69 -20.52
CA ALA A 98 -6.68 -9.78 -20.87
C ALA A 98 -7.16 -10.66 -22.04
N LYS A 99 -8.47 -10.72 -22.31
CA LYS A 99 -9.02 -11.44 -23.48
C LYS A 99 -8.99 -10.63 -24.77
N SER A 100 -8.73 -9.32 -24.67
CA SER A 100 -8.78 -8.37 -25.78
C SER A 100 -7.39 -7.84 -26.18
N ALA A 101 -6.34 -8.27 -25.46
CA ALA A 101 -4.93 -7.97 -25.70
C ALA A 101 -4.23 -9.18 -26.34
#